data_AF-A0A4Z1HZW6-F1
#
_entry.id   AF-A0A4Z1HZW6-F1
#
_cell.length_a   1.000
_cell.length_b   1.000
_cell.length_c   1.000
_cell.angle_alpha   90.00
_cell.angle_beta   90.00
_cell.angle_gamma   90.00
#
_symmetry.space_group_name_H-M   'P 1'
#
loop_
_entity.id
_entity.type
_entity.pdbx_description
1 polymer ?
#
loop_
_entity_poly.entity_id
_entity_poly.type
_entity_poly.pdbx_seq_one_letter_code
_entity_poly.pdbx_strand_id
1 'polypeptide(L)'
;MSTAPSVPPPDATSFTVREYISHILHNHYDVPKHEAEDLATQWKYGRGSELRTFDVDTFRSIFGVEVGTLLFEYVRKELGLSKAGSNEKLAGGGAAHRAEKDIFGITPGFTITVSFGF
;
A
#
# COMPACT_ATOMS: atom_id res chain seq x y z
N MET A 1 -14.77 16.91 -12.42
CA MET A 1 -14.99 16.40 -11.05
C MET A 1 -14.58 14.93 -11.09
N SER A 2 -13.36 14.61 -10.64
CA SER A 2 -12.89 13.21 -10.68
C SER A 2 -13.40 12.54 -9.40
N THR A 3 -14.41 11.67 -9.54
CA THR A 3 -14.89 10.88 -8.42
C THR A 3 -13.88 9.76 -8.18
N ALA A 4 -13.38 9.62 -6.96
CA ALA A 4 -12.53 8.48 -6.63
C ALA A 4 -13.33 7.19 -6.90
N PRO A 5 -12.75 6.21 -7.60
CA PRO A 5 -13.44 4.96 -7.88
C PRO A 5 -13.55 4.17 -6.56
N SER A 6 -14.70 3.55 -6.31
CA SER A 6 -14.86 2.69 -5.13
C SER A 6 -14.03 1.41 -5.28
N VAL A 7 -13.50 0.89 -4.16
CA VAL A 7 -12.72 -0.36 -4.17
C VAL A 7 -13.58 -1.52 -4.68
N PRO A 8 -13.14 -2.28 -5.70
CA PRO A 8 -13.92 -3.37 -6.28
C PRO A 8 -14.34 -4.40 -5.22
N PRO A 9 -15.59 -4.91 -5.26
CA PRO A 9 -16.05 -5.91 -4.31
C PRO A 9 -15.23 -7.21 -4.43
N PRO A 10 -15.22 -8.10 -3.41
CA PRO A 10 -14.35 -9.28 -3.41
C PRO A 10 -14.53 -10.22 -4.61
N ASP A 11 -15.75 -10.31 -5.15
CA ASP A 11 -16.11 -11.14 -6.31
C ASP A 11 -15.82 -10.48 -7.66
N ALA A 12 -15.32 -9.23 -7.67
CA ALA A 12 -15.00 -8.50 -8.89
C ALA A 12 -13.99 -9.26 -9.76
N THR A 13 -14.22 -9.22 -11.07
CA THR A 13 -13.36 -9.87 -12.06
C THR A 13 -12.00 -9.17 -12.17
N SER A 14 -11.00 -9.87 -12.70
CA SER A 14 -9.69 -9.26 -12.96
C SER A 14 -9.77 -8.09 -13.93
N PHE A 15 -10.72 -8.10 -14.88
CA PHE A 15 -10.99 -6.97 -15.76
C PHE A 15 -11.43 -5.73 -14.97
N THR A 16 -12.42 -5.88 -14.10
CA THR A 16 -12.91 -4.78 -13.24
C THR A 16 -11.81 -4.24 -12.32
N VAL A 17 -10.94 -5.12 -11.81
CA VAL A 17 -9.80 -4.69 -10.99
C VAL A 17 -8.78 -3.88 -11.81
N ARG A 18 -8.53 -4.26 -13.07
CA ARG A 18 -7.65 -3.48 -13.96
C ARG A 18 -8.20 -2.10 -14.26
N GLU A 19 -9.50 -1.98 -14.54
CA GLU A 19 -10.15 -0.67 -14.74
C GLU A 19 -10.03 0.21 -13.49
N TYR A 20 -10.19 -0.39 -12.31
CA TYR A 20 -9.99 0.31 -11.05
C TYR A 20 -8.55 0.82 -10.89
N ILE A 21 -7.56 -0.05 -11.14
CA ILE A 21 -6.13 0.31 -11.03
C ILE A 21 -5.75 1.41 -12.02
N SER A 22 -6.15 1.29 -13.30
CA SER A 22 -5.85 2.32 -14.31
C SER A 22 -6.52 3.64 -13.94
N HIS A 23 -7.74 3.61 -13.40
CA HIS A 23 -8.42 4.81 -12.93
C HIS A 23 -7.68 5.48 -11.77
N ILE A 24 -7.13 4.73 -10.81
CA ILE A 24 -6.31 5.30 -9.72
C ILE A 24 -5.05 5.94 -10.29
N LEU A 25 -4.28 5.19 -11.09
CA LEU A 25 -3.02 5.67 -11.65
C LEU A 25 -3.23 6.97 -12.43
N HIS A 26 -4.26 7.01 -13.27
CA HIS A 26 -4.56 8.18 -14.08
C HIS A 26 -5.08 9.37 -13.26
N ASN A 27 -6.11 9.17 -12.43
CA ASN A 27 -6.81 10.28 -11.79
C ASN A 27 -6.17 10.76 -10.49
N HIS A 28 -5.44 9.89 -9.80
CA HIS A 28 -4.84 10.21 -8.51
C HIS A 28 -3.34 10.50 -8.61
N TYR A 29 -2.63 9.82 -9.51
CA TYR A 29 -1.19 9.94 -9.67
C TYR A 29 -0.77 10.62 -10.98
N ASP A 30 -1.75 11.14 -11.76
CA ASP A 30 -1.53 11.85 -13.02
C ASP A 30 -0.75 11.04 -14.08
N VAL A 31 -0.79 9.70 -13.98
CA VAL A 31 -0.15 8.83 -14.96
C VAL A 31 -0.89 8.98 -16.30
N PRO A 32 -0.19 9.12 -17.45
CA PRO A 32 -0.83 9.16 -18.75
C PRO A 32 -1.78 7.97 -18.94
N LYS A 33 -2.98 8.23 -19.48
CA LYS A 33 -4.03 7.20 -19.54
C LYS A 33 -3.56 5.87 -20.17
N HIS A 34 -2.83 5.94 -21.28
CA HIS A 34 -2.31 4.74 -21.97
C HIS A 34 -1.32 3.96 -21.07
N GLU A 35 -0.42 4.67 -20.39
CA GLU A 35 0.54 4.07 -19.47
C GLU A 35 -0.15 3.47 -18.24
N ALA A 36 -1.19 4.13 -17.71
CA ALA A 36 -2.00 3.61 -16.62
C ALA A 36 -2.74 2.30 -17.01
N GLU A 37 -3.26 2.23 -18.23
CA GLU A 37 -3.88 1.03 -18.78
C GLU A 37 -2.84 -0.09 -18.96
N ASP A 38 -1.66 0.22 -19.51
CA ASP A 38 -0.55 -0.73 -19.69
C ASP A 38 -0.05 -1.28 -18.34
N LEU A 39 0.15 -0.42 -17.34
CA LEU A 39 0.51 -0.83 -15.98
C LEU A 39 -0.56 -1.72 -15.35
N ALA A 40 -1.84 -1.39 -15.53
CA ALA A 40 -2.94 -2.20 -15.03
C ALA A 40 -2.94 -3.61 -15.63
N THR A 41 -2.47 -3.82 -16.88
CA THR A 41 -2.38 -5.16 -17.49
C THR A 41 -1.48 -6.14 -16.73
N GLN A 42 -0.56 -5.65 -15.89
CA GLN A 42 0.26 -6.50 -15.02
C GLN A 42 -0.58 -7.29 -14.01
N TRP A 43 -1.77 -6.79 -13.66
CA TRP A 43 -2.76 -7.54 -12.90
C TRP A 43 -3.49 -8.57 -13.77
N LYS A 44 -2.84 -9.72 -13.99
CA LYS A 44 -3.30 -10.73 -14.96
C LYS A 44 -4.60 -11.43 -14.54
N TYR A 45 -4.61 -12.00 -13.33
CA TYR A 45 -5.67 -12.95 -12.91
C TYR A 45 -6.34 -12.63 -11.58
N GLY A 46 -5.76 -11.74 -10.76
CA GLY A 46 -6.29 -11.45 -9.43
C GLY A 46 -7.71 -10.87 -9.49
N ARG A 47 -8.54 -11.22 -8.52
CA ARG A 47 -9.88 -10.68 -8.32
C ARG A 47 -9.89 -9.60 -7.24
N GLY A 48 -11.06 -9.02 -6.99
CA GLY A 48 -11.23 -8.06 -5.91
C GLY A 48 -10.84 -8.63 -4.53
N SER A 49 -10.98 -9.94 -4.32
CA SER A 49 -10.49 -10.63 -3.13
C SER A 49 -8.98 -10.51 -2.98
N GLU A 50 -8.22 -10.83 -4.03
CA GLU A 50 -6.76 -10.74 -4.02
C GLU A 50 -6.27 -9.30 -3.85
N LEU A 51 -6.94 -8.34 -4.49
CA LEU A 51 -6.66 -6.91 -4.30
C LEU A 51 -6.73 -6.49 -2.81
N ARG A 52 -7.63 -7.12 -2.04
CA ARG A 52 -7.84 -6.84 -0.61
C ARG A 52 -6.93 -7.66 0.29
N THR A 53 -6.45 -8.83 -0.13
CA THR A 53 -5.68 -9.75 0.74
C THR A 53 -4.18 -9.68 0.51
N PHE A 54 -3.72 -9.36 -0.70
CA PHE A 54 -2.30 -9.32 -1.03
C PHE A 54 -1.53 -8.28 -0.21
N ASP A 55 -0.33 -8.66 0.22
CA ASP A 55 0.61 -7.80 0.95
C ASP A 55 1.37 -6.86 -0.01
N VAL A 56 2.13 -5.93 0.57
CA VAL A 56 2.87 -4.91 -0.19
C VAL A 56 3.94 -5.51 -1.10
N ASP A 57 4.60 -6.59 -0.71
CA ASP A 57 5.65 -7.22 -1.51
C ASP A 57 5.06 -7.90 -2.74
N THR A 58 3.86 -8.46 -2.62
CA THR A 58 3.10 -8.98 -3.77
C THR A 58 2.74 -7.87 -4.76
N PHE A 59 2.25 -6.71 -4.29
CA PHE A 59 1.99 -5.57 -5.17
C PHE A 59 3.26 -5.09 -5.87
N ARG A 60 4.37 -4.98 -5.13
CA ARG A 60 5.69 -4.60 -5.69
C ARG A 60 6.21 -5.60 -6.71
N SER A 61 5.98 -6.88 -6.50
CA SER A 61 6.37 -7.93 -7.46
C SER A 61 5.58 -7.85 -8.76
N ILE A 62 4.34 -7.36 -8.73
CA ILE A 62 3.47 -7.27 -9.92
C ILE A 62 3.75 -5.98 -10.70
N PHE A 63 3.83 -4.84 -10.01
CA PHE A 63 3.88 -3.52 -10.67
C PHE A 63 5.24 -2.84 -10.61
N GLY A 64 6.21 -3.42 -9.89
CA GLY A 64 7.47 -2.76 -9.54
C GLY A 64 7.38 -2.04 -8.19
N VAL A 65 8.55 -1.70 -7.65
CA VAL A 65 8.70 -1.18 -6.28
C VAL A 65 7.88 0.08 -6.05
N GLU A 66 7.97 1.05 -6.96
CA GLU A 66 7.30 2.35 -6.81
C GLU A 66 5.77 2.21 -6.96
N VAL A 67 5.31 1.79 -8.14
CA VAL A 67 3.88 1.67 -8.46
C VAL A 67 3.16 0.72 -7.52
N GLY A 68 3.79 -0.42 -7.19
CA GLY A 68 3.21 -1.39 -6.26
C GLY A 68 3.01 -0.83 -4.85
N THR A 69 3.96 -0.03 -4.35
CA THR A 69 3.83 0.61 -3.03
C THR A 69 2.67 1.61 -3.03
N LEU A 70 2.60 2.48 -4.04
CA LEU A 70 1.55 3.50 -4.17
C LEU A 70 0.14 2.89 -4.26
N LEU A 71 -0.01 1.82 -5.04
CA LEU A 71 -1.29 1.12 -5.18
C LEU A 71 -1.70 0.43 -3.89
N PHE A 72 -0.76 -0.25 -3.21
CA PHE A 72 -1.04 -0.89 -1.94
C PHE A 72 -1.52 0.12 -0.89
N GLU A 73 -0.79 1.22 -0.71
CA GLU A 73 -1.15 2.26 0.26
C GLU A 73 -2.53 2.87 -0.02
N TYR A 74 -2.82 3.16 -1.30
CA TYR A 74 -4.11 3.67 -1.71
C TYR A 74 -5.25 2.71 -1.37
N VAL A 75 -5.13 1.44 -1.75
CA VAL A 75 -6.15 0.40 -1.48
C VAL A 75 -6.36 0.24 0.02
N ARG A 76 -5.30 0.22 0.83
CA ARG A 76 -5.42 0.07 2.29
C ARG A 76 -6.12 1.26 2.95
N LYS A 77 -5.82 2.47 2.47
CA LYS A 77 -6.49 3.69 2.93
C LYS A 77 -7.97 3.67 2.61
N GLU A 78 -8.35 3.32 1.37
CA GLU A 78 -9.76 3.25 0.95
C GLU A 78 -10.54 2.14 1.67
N LEU A 79 -9.88 1.05 2.06
CA LEU A 79 -10.49 -0.01 2.87
C LEU A 79 -10.65 0.36 4.35
N GLY A 80 -10.19 1.53 4.78
CA GLY A 80 -10.16 1.92 6.20
C GLY A 80 -9.23 1.04 7.04
N LEU A 81 -8.29 0.33 6.38
CA LEU A 81 -7.25 -0.47 7.04
C LEU A 81 -6.03 0.38 7.42
N SER A 82 -6.03 1.68 7.05
CA SER A 82 -5.13 2.66 7.63
C SER A 82 -5.42 2.76 9.12
N LYS A 83 -4.54 2.16 9.92
CA LYS A 83 -4.50 2.17 11.38
C LYS A 83 -5.20 3.40 11.97
N ALA A 84 -6.40 3.20 12.50
CA ALA A 84 -7.01 4.10 13.46
C ALA A 84 -6.10 4.15 14.70
N GLY A 85 -5.13 5.06 14.68
CA GLY A 85 -4.33 5.44 15.83
C GLY A 85 -5.08 6.45 16.69
N SER A 86 -5.64 5.96 17.79
CA SER A 86 -5.89 6.65 19.06
C SER A 86 -6.71 7.96 19.06
N ASN A 87 -8.01 7.85 19.34
CA ASN A 87 -8.65 8.80 20.26
C ASN A 87 -8.37 8.31 21.69
N GLU A 88 -7.15 8.58 22.17
CA GLU A 88 -6.84 8.42 23.60
C GLU A 88 -7.39 9.65 24.32
N LYS A 89 -8.54 9.46 24.96
CA LYS A 89 -9.15 10.36 25.91
C LYS A 89 -8.13 10.66 27.01
N LEU A 90 -7.58 11.88 27.02
CA LEU A 90 -6.73 12.42 28.07
C LEU A 90 -7.43 12.28 29.44
N ALA A 91 -6.96 11.34 30.25
CA ALA A 91 -7.18 11.29 31.68
C ALA A 91 -5.82 11.04 32.32
N GLY A 92 -5.41 11.98 33.16
CA GLY A 92 -4.03 12.12 33.60
C GLY A 92 -3.57 11.08 34.62
N GLY A 93 -2.25 11.07 34.81
CA GLY A 93 -1.63 10.63 36.06
C GLY A 93 -0.46 9.68 35.86
N GLY A 94 0.74 10.15 36.23
CA GLY A 94 1.81 9.27 36.72
C GLY A 94 3.01 9.11 35.80
N ALA A 95 4.15 9.64 36.26
CA ALA A 95 5.46 9.56 35.64
C ALA A 95 6.07 8.15 35.64
N ALA A 96 6.75 7.76 34.56
CA ALA A 96 8.05 7.06 34.59
C ALA A 96 8.59 6.84 33.17
N HIS A 97 9.76 7.46 32.94
CA HIS A 97 10.84 7.10 32.02
C HIS A 97 10.63 6.14 30.83
N ARG A 98 10.93 6.71 29.66
CA ARG A 98 11.87 6.23 28.62
C ARG A 98 11.65 4.83 28.04
N ALA A 99 11.09 4.82 26.82
CA ALA A 99 11.66 4.13 25.66
C ALA A 99 11.06 4.76 24.39
N GLU A 100 11.81 5.68 23.80
CA GLU A 100 11.55 6.21 22.46
C GLU A 100 11.66 5.03 21.48
N LYS A 101 10.55 4.67 20.85
CA LYS A 101 10.51 3.66 19.79
C LYS A 101 10.51 4.43 18.48
N ASP A 102 11.57 4.28 17.70
CA ASP A 102 11.68 4.88 16.37
C ASP A 102 10.55 4.42 15.44
N ILE A 103 10.09 5.36 14.61
CA ILE A 103 8.97 5.23 13.65
C ILE A 103 9.16 4.07 12.65
N PHE A 104 10.38 3.57 12.46
CA PHE A 104 10.68 2.51 11.50
C PHE A 104 10.85 1.11 12.10
N GLY A 105 10.61 0.92 13.41
CA GLY A 105 10.63 -0.42 14.01
C GLY A 105 11.96 -1.16 13.88
N ILE A 106 13.07 -0.44 13.72
CA ILE A 106 14.41 -1.02 13.59
C ILE A 106 15.02 -1.10 14.98
N THR A 107 15.23 -2.32 15.47
CA THR A 107 16.02 -2.55 16.68
C THR A 107 17.49 -2.22 16.39
N PRO A 108 18.16 -1.31 17.12
CA PRO A 108 19.59 -1.11 16.94
C PRO A 108 20.33 -2.37 17.44
N GLY A 109 21.05 -3.04 16.53
CA GLY A 109 21.76 -4.28 16.84
C GLY A 109 22.12 -5.14 15.61
N PHE A 110 21.68 -4.76 14.41
CA PHE A 110 22.00 -5.50 13.19
C PHE A 110 23.32 -5.01 12.57
N THR A 111 24.43 -5.64 12.96
CA THR A 111 25.74 -5.40 12.34
C THR A 111 25.79 -6.12 11.00
N ILE A 112 25.69 -5.40 9.89
CA ILE A 112 25.96 -5.96 8.55
C ILE A 112 27.48 -6.03 8.39
N THR A 113 28.08 -7.20 8.61
CA THR A 113 29.48 -7.45 8.25
C THR A 113 29.56 -7.59 6.73
N VAL A 114 30.06 -6.55 6.06
CA VAL A 114 30.44 -6.60 4.64
C VAL A 114 31.90 -7.07 4.56
N SER A 115 32.12 -8.34 4.21
CA SER A 115 33.46 -8.84 3.86
C SER A 115 33.71 -8.59 2.37
N PHE A 116 34.62 -7.66 2.07
CA PHE A 116 35.28 -7.55 0.75
C PHE A 116 36.50 -8.48 0.75
N GLY A 117 36.51 -9.48 -0.13
CA GLY A 117 37.71 -10.28 -0.43
C GLY A 117 38.49 -9.64 -1.56
N PHE A 118 39.79 -9.40 -1.33
CA PHE A 118 40.81 -9.12 -2.34
C PHE A 118 41.39 -10.43 -2.89
#